data_AF-A0A1D2RP58-F1
#
_entry.id   AF-A0A1D2RP58-F1
#
_cell.length_a   1.000
_cell.length_b   1.000
_cell.length_c   1.000
_cell.angle_alpha   90.00
_cell.angle_beta   90.00
_cell.angle_gamma   90.00
#
_symmetry.space_group_name_H-M   'P 1'
#
loop_
_entity.id
_entity.type
_entity.pdbx_description
1 polymer ?
#
loop_
_entity_poly.entity_id
_entity_poly.type
_entity_poly.pdbx_seq_one_letter_code
_entity_poly.pdbx_strand_id
1 'polypeptide(L)'
;MPSAISDDIDVLEKAKRMLAPDYAPSEDEEYMNEQQQAYFRMLLIEWKRSIHSAAGQTLQSLQDGPIREADLTDRASSETDWGIELRTRDRQRKLIAKIDAALRRLDEGEYGYCEVTGDPIGLKRLIARPVATMTVEAQEAHERREKVSRDD
;
A
#
# COMPACT_ATOMS: atom_id res chain seq x y z
N MET A 1 5.57 9.28 -17.74
CA MET A 1 5.46 7.94 -17.12
C MET A 1 4.78 8.09 -15.78
N PRO A 2 3.65 7.40 -15.52
CA PRO A 2 3.07 7.37 -14.18
C PRO A 2 4.14 6.87 -13.19
N SER A 3 4.23 7.53 -12.04
CA SER A 3 5.09 7.07 -10.93
C SER A 3 4.46 5.80 -10.35
N ALA A 4 5.24 4.78 -9.99
CA ALA A 4 4.64 3.56 -9.44
C ALA A 4 3.89 3.76 -8.09
N ILE A 5 4.01 4.93 -7.46
CA ILE A 5 3.15 5.32 -6.34
C ILE A 5 1.70 5.54 -6.82
N SER A 6 1.52 6.05 -8.05
CA SER A 6 0.23 6.14 -8.73
C SER A 6 -0.37 4.76 -8.92
N ASP A 7 0.43 3.79 -9.36
CA ASP A 7 -0.06 2.44 -9.63
C ASP A 7 -0.63 1.78 -8.35
N ASP A 8 0.05 1.92 -7.21
CA ASP A 8 -0.42 1.35 -5.94
C ASP A 8 -1.73 2.02 -5.44
N ILE A 9 -1.88 3.33 -5.66
CA ILE A 9 -3.11 4.08 -5.32
C ILE A 9 -4.27 3.66 -6.22
N ASP A 10 -4.02 3.55 -7.52
CA ASP A 10 -5.03 3.12 -8.50
C ASP A 10 -5.52 1.69 -8.20
N VAL A 11 -4.60 0.82 -7.75
CA VAL A 11 -4.91 -0.55 -7.31
C VAL A 11 -5.76 -0.56 -6.03
N LEU A 12 -5.51 0.34 -5.08
CA LEU A 12 -6.34 0.48 -3.87
C LEU A 12 -7.76 0.97 -4.22
N GLU A 13 -7.88 2.00 -5.05
CA GLU A 13 -9.18 2.52 -5.46
C GLU A 13 -9.99 1.50 -6.26
N LYS A 14 -9.32 0.70 -7.09
CA LYS A 14 -9.95 -0.45 -7.74
C LYS A 14 -10.49 -1.46 -6.73
N ALA A 15 -9.69 -1.83 -5.72
CA ALA A 15 -10.13 -2.74 -4.67
C ALA A 15 -11.34 -2.20 -3.88
N LYS A 16 -11.35 -0.90 -3.56
CA LYS A 16 -12.50 -0.25 -2.90
C LYS A 16 -13.79 -0.33 -3.72
N ARG A 17 -13.70 -0.12 -5.04
CA ARG A 17 -14.86 -0.25 -5.96
C ARG A 17 -15.40 -1.68 -6.08
N MET A 18 -14.56 -2.68 -5.81
CA MET A 18 -14.95 -4.09 -5.85
C MET A 18 -15.62 -4.54 -4.55
N LEU A 19 -15.33 -3.89 -3.41
CA LEU A 19 -16.13 -4.08 -2.20
C LEU A 19 -17.52 -3.48 -2.42
N ALA A 20 -18.55 -4.26 -2.06
CA ALA A 20 -19.95 -3.94 -2.27
C ALA A 20 -20.36 -2.56 -1.67
N PRO A 21 -21.35 -1.88 -2.28
CA PRO A 21 -21.75 -0.51 -1.91
C PRO A 21 -22.47 -0.38 -0.56
N ASP A 22 -22.84 -1.49 0.08
CA ASP A 22 -23.84 -1.49 1.16
C ASP A 22 -23.28 -1.06 2.53
N TYR A 23 -21.96 -0.96 2.69
CA TYR A 23 -21.34 -0.55 3.95
C TYR A 23 -20.07 0.26 3.74
N ALA A 24 -20.01 1.43 4.39
CA ALA A 24 -18.84 2.26 4.52
C ALA A 24 -18.67 2.68 5.99
N PRO A 25 -17.50 2.46 6.62
CA PRO A 25 -17.27 2.85 8.00
C PRO A 25 -17.55 4.34 8.25
N SER A 26 -18.44 4.64 9.20
CA SER A 26 -18.75 6.00 9.64
C SER A 26 -18.18 6.31 11.03
N GLU A 27 -17.94 7.59 11.30
CA GLU A 27 -17.58 8.11 12.63
C GLU A 27 -18.77 8.09 13.62
N ASP A 28 -20.00 7.84 13.12
CA ASP A 28 -21.22 7.75 13.93
C ASP A 28 -21.40 6.39 14.64
N GLU A 29 -20.53 5.43 14.35
CA GLU A 29 -20.55 4.08 14.92
C GLU A 29 -19.43 3.90 15.96
N GLU A 30 -19.56 2.88 16.81
CA GLU A 30 -18.47 2.48 17.71
C GLU A 30 -17.22 2.13 16.92
N TYR A 31 -16.10 2.75 17.32
CA TYR A 31 -14.83 2.63 16.63
C TYR A 31 -14.32 1.18 16.64
N MET A 32 -13.94 0.68 15.47
CA MET A 32 -13.44 -0.70 15.26
C MET A 32 -14.42 -1.78 15.75
N ASN A 33 -15.72 -1.57 15.58
CA ASN A 33 -16.71 -2.64 15.74
C ASN A 33 -16.50 -3.79 14.72
N GLU A 34 -17.24 -4.89 14.87
CA GLU A 34 -17.12 -6.06 14.00
C GLU A 34 -17.35 -5.75 12.50
N GLN A 35 -18.25 -4.81 12.18
CA GLN A 35 -18.53 -4.40 10.80
C GLN A 35 -17.37 -3.61 10.19
N GLN A 36 -16.79 -2.67 10.93
CA GLN A 36 -15.62 -1.90 10.51
C GLN A 36 -14.41 -2.83 10.30
N GLN A 37 -14.18 -3.75 11.23
CA GLN A 37 -13.10 -4.73 11.11
C GLN A 37 -13.30 -5.65 9.90
N ALA A 38 -14.52 -6.13 9.65
CA ALA A 38 -14.84 -6.94 8.48
C ALA A 38 -14.61 -6.16 7.18
N TYR A 39 -15.02 -4.89 7.12
CA TYR A 39 -14.76 -4.00 5.99
C TYR A 39 -13.26 -3.87 5.70
N PHE A 40 -12.45 -3.50 6.70
CA PHE A 40 -11.01 -3.33 6.51
C PHE A 40 -10.31 -4.65 6.17
N ARG A 41 -10.75 -5.78 6.74
CA ARG A 41 -10.26 -7.10 6.38
C ARG A 41 -10.50 -7.41 4.90
N MET A 42 -11.74 -7.23 4.43
CA MET A 42 -12.10 -7.45 3.03
C MET A 42 -11.31 -6.51 2.11
N LEU A 43 -11.19 -5.24 2.48
CA LEU A 43 -10.43 -4.24 1.73
C LEU A 43 -8.95 -4.64 1.59
N LEU A 44 -8.31 -5.04 2.68
CA LEU A 44 -6.91 -5.47 2.69
C LEU A 44 -6.69 -6.74 1.84
N ILE A 45 -7.59 -7.72 1.94
CA ILE A 45 -7.54 -8.95 1.14
C ILE A 45 -7.66 -8.64 -0.35
N GLU A 46 -8.64 -7.81 -0.73
CA GLU A 46 -8.88 -7.48 -2.14
C GLU A 46 -7.79 -6.58 -2.70
N TRP A 47 -7.24 -5.68 -1.88
CA TRP A 47 -6.08 -4.89 -2.25
C TRP A 47 -4.86 -5.77 -2.51
N LYS A 48 -4.56 -6.73 -1.62
CA LYS A 48 -3.50 -7.73 -1.82
C LYS A 48 -3.71 -8.54 -3.10
N ARG A 49 -4.94 -9.01 -3.35
CA ARG A 49 -5.29 -9.74 -4.59
C ARG A 49 -5.02 -8.89 -5.83
N SER A 50 -5.42 -7.63 -5.80
CA SER A 50 -5.24 -6.71 -6.92
C SER A 50 -3.77 -6.42 -7.21
N ILE A 51 -2.93 -6.30 -6.17
CA ILE A 51 -1.47 -6.17 -6.32
C ILE A 51 -0.87 -7.44 -6.95
N HIS A 52 -1.27 -8.64 -6.50
CA HIS A 52 -0.81 -9.89 -7.09
C HIS A 52 -1.20 -10.02 -8.58
N SER A 53 -2.41 -9.61 -8.94
CA SER A 53 -2.89 -9.62 -10.33
C SER A 53 -2.10 -8.66 -11.22
N ALA A 54 -1.77 -7.46 -10.71
CA ALA A 54 -0.92 -6.51 -11.41
C ALA A 54 0.52 -7.03 -11.56
N ALA A 55 1.08 -7.62 -10.50
CA ALA A 55 2.43 -8.18 -10.50
C ALA A 55 2.59 -9.42 -11.40
N GLY A 56 1.54 -10.24 -11.55
CA GLY A 56 1.57 -11.40 -12.45
C GLY A 56 1.78 -11.01 -13.92
N GLN A 57 1.23 -9.87 -14.35
CA GLN A 57 1.37 -9.37 -15.72
C GLN A 57 2.80 -8.89 -16.01
N THR A 58 3.44 -8.21 -15.06
CA THR A 58 4.81 -7.67 -15.24
C THR A 58 5.90 -8.71 -15.03
N LEU A 59 5.63 -9.79 -14.29
CA LEU A 59 6.61 -10.85 -14.05
C LEU A 59 7.07 -11.54 -15.33
N GLN A 60 6.19 -11.67 -16.33
CA GLN A 60 6.55 -12.27 -17.61
C GLN A 60 7.58 -11.41 -18.35
N SER A 61 7.34 -10.09 -18.45
CA SER A 61 8.27 -9.13 -19.05
C SER A 61 9.64 -9.13 -18.36
N LEU A 62 9.65 -9.25 -17.03
CA LEU A 62 10.90 -9.29 -16.26
C LEU A 62 11.71 -10.57 -16.49
N GLN A 63 11.06 -11.72 -16.74
CA GLN A 63 11.73 -13.00 -17.01
C GLN A 63 12.46 -12.98 -18.37
N ASP A 64 11.85 -12.33 -19.36
CA ASP A 64 12.41 -12.21 -20.71
C ASP A 64 13.63 -11.26 -20.72
N GLY A 65 13.75 -10.38 -19.72
CA GLY A 65 14.84 -9.43 -19.56
C GLY A 65 14.76 -8.26 -20.55
N PRO A 66 15.70 -7.30 -20.49
CA PRO A 66 15.71 -6.18 -21.43
C PRO A 66 15.96 -6.69 -22.86
N ILE A 67 15.23 -6.14 -23.83
CA ILE A 67 15.38 -6.51 -25.23
C ILE A 67 16.80 -6.15 -25.69
N ARG A 68 17.47 -7.10 -26.33
CA ARG A 68 18.79 -6.88 -26.92
C ARG A 68 18.63 -6.23 -28.28
N GLU A 69 18.44 -4.93 -28.27
CA GLU A 69 18.27 -4.13 -29.48
C GLU A 69 19.61 -3.82 -30.15
N ALA A 70 19.57 -3.67 -31.48
CA ALA A 70 20.75 -3.39 -32.28
C ALA A 70 21.20 -1.92 -32.16
N ASP A 71 20.26 -1.01 -31.92
CA ASP A 71 20.57 0.39 -31.65
C ASP A 71 20.89 0.63 -30.17
N LEU A 72 21.87 1.51 -29.92
CA LEU A 72 22.32 1.86 -28.58
C LEU A 72 21.26 2.66 -27.81
N THR A 73 20.49 3.51 -28.49
CA THR A 73 19.44 4.33 -27.86
C THR A 73 18.28 3.45 -27.43
N ASP A 74 17.86 2.54 -28.30
CA ASP A 74 16.75 1.63 -28.00
C ASP A 74 17.13 0.66 -26.88
N ARG A 75 18.36 0.14 -26.90
CA ARG A 75 18.90 -0.68 -25.81
C ARG A 75 18.92 0.06 -24.46
N ALA A 76 19.37 1.31 -24.44
CA ALA A 76 19.41 2.11 -23.22
C ALA A 76 18.00 2.37 -22.66
N SER A 77 17.01 2.56 -23.54
CA SER A 77 15.60 2.70 -23.16
C SER A 77 15.08 1.42 -22.52
N SER A 78 15.28 0.28 -23.19
CA SER A 78 14.87 -1.05 -22.71
C SER A 78 15.49 -1.42 -21.34
N GLU A 79 16.76 -1.12 -21.11
CA GLU A 79 17.42 -1.35 -19.80
C GLU A 79 16.83 -0.45 -18.70
N THR A 80 16.48 0.80 -19.04
CA THR A 80 15.88 1.75 -18.09
C THR A 80 14.48 1.29 -17.66
N ASP A 81 13.64 0.90 -18.62
CA ASP A 81 12.28 0.44 -18.34
C ASP A 81 12.29 -0.83 -17.48
N TRP A 82 13.16 -1.80 -17.78
CA TRP A 82 13.35 -2.99 -16.97
C TRP A 82 13.79 -2.65 -15.52
N GLY A 83 14.70 -1.68 -15.36
CA GLY A 83 15.12 -1.19 -14.05
C GLY A 83 13.98 -0.53 -13.25
N ILE A 84 13.06 0.16 -13.93
CA ILE A 84 11.86 0.74 -13.31
C ILE A 84 10.92 -0.38 -12.83
N GLU A 85 10.66 -1.39 -13.66
CA GLU A 85 9.80 -2.53 -13.31
C GLU A 85 10.31 -3.27 -12.07
N LEU A 86 11.63 -3.50 -11.98
CA LEU A 86 12.22 -4.18 -10.82
C LEU A 86 12.01 -3.40 -9.51
N ARG A 87 12.15 -2.07 -9.55
CA ARG A 87 11.90 -1.20 -8.39
C ARG A 87 10.42 -1.17 -8.01
N THR A 88 9.52 -1.19 -8.99
CA THR A 88 8.07 -1.29 -8.75
C THR A 88 7.74 -2.61 -8.05
N ARG A 89 8.31 -3.73 -8.49
CA ARG A 89 8.14 -5.04 -7.85
C ARG A 89 8.60 -5.04 -6.39
N ASP A 90 9.78 -4.49 -6.08
CA ASP A 90 10.27 -4.46 -4.70
C ASP A 90 9.35 -3.63 -3.79
N ARG A 91 8.78 -2.53 -4.30
CA ARG A 91 7.77 -1.74 -3.58
C ARG A 91 6.49 -2.52 -3.35
N GLN A 92 5.95 -3.18 -4.36
CA GLN A 92 4.76 -4.02 -4.24
C GLN A 92 4.98 -5.16 -3.22
N ARG A 93 6.14 -5.81 -3.23
CA ARG A 93 6.51 -6.83 -2.22
C ARG A 93 6.49 -6.27 -0.81
N LYS A 94 7.10 -5.09 -0.59
CA LYS A 94 7.09 -4.41 0.71
C LYS A 94 5.67 -3.99 1.12
N LEU A 95 4.85 -3.57 0.17
CA LEU A 95 3.46 -3.22 0.42
C LEU A 95 2.62 -4.43 0.84
N ILE A 96 2.78 -5.57 0.15
CA ILE A 96 2.14 -6.84 0.54
C ILE A 96 2.52 -7.22 1.97
N ALA A 97 3.79 -7.10 2.34
CA ALA A 97 4.24 -7.39 3.71
C ALA A 97 3.56 -6.47 4.76
N LYS A 98 3.30 -5.21 4.41
CA LYS A 98 2.53 -4.28 5.27
C LYS A 98 1.05 -4.65 5.36
N ILE A 99 0.44 -5.09 4.26
CA ILE A 99 -0.94 -5.58 4.25
C ILE A 99 -1.05 -6.83 5.14
N ASP A 100 -0.10 -7.76 5.04
CA ASP A 100 -0.08 -8.95 5.89
C ASP A 100 0.10 -8.61 7.37
N ALA A 101 0.88 -7.58 7.69
CA ALA A 101 0.98 -7.07 9.05
C ALA A 101 -0.34 -6.45 9.54
N ALA A 102 -1.02 -5.66 8.71
CA ALA A 102 -2.31 -5.09 9.04
C ALA A 102 -3.39 -6.16 9.27
N LEU A 103 -3.38 -7.24 8.47
CA LEU A 103 -4.27 -8.39 8.67
C LEU A 103 -4.01 -9.11 10.01
N ARG A 104 -2.74 -9.31 10.39
CA ARG A 104 -2.40 -9.86 11.71
C ARG A 104 -2.89 -8.96 12.84
N ARG A 105 -2.71 -7.65 12.72
CA ARG A 105 -3.22 -6.68 13.72
C ARG A 105 -4.75 -6.71 13.84
N LEU A 106 -5.47 -7.01 12.76
CA LEU A 106 -6.92 -7.25 12.82
C LEU A 106 -7.25 -8.53 13.60
N ASP A 107 -6.46 -9.60 13.41
CA ASP A 107 -6.62 -10.85 14.17
C ASP A 107 -6.32 -10.66 15.67
N GLU A 108 -5.37 -9.78 15.99
CA GLU A 108 -4.94 -9.46 17.37
C GLU A 108 -5.83 -8.41 18.06
N GLY A 109 -6.73 -7.74 17.32
CA GLY A 109 -7.58 -6.67 17.84
C GLY A 109 -6.86 -5.32 18.03
N GLU A 110 -5.66 -5.16 17.46
CA GLU A 110 -4.84 -3.94 17.56
C GLU A 110 -4.97 -3.02 16.34
N TYR A 111 -5.68 -3.45 15.30
CA TYR A 111 -5.88 -2.65 14.10
C TYR A 111 -6.70 -1.39 14.40
N GLY A 112 -6.33 -0.28 13.76
CA GLY A 112 -6.93 1.03 13.97
C GLY A 112 -6.22 1.87 15.04
N TYR A 113 -5.39 1.29 15.91
CA TYR A 113 -4.71 2.07 16.95
C TYR A 113 -3.26 2.42 16.58
N CYS A 114 -2.76 3.55 17.09
CA CYS A 114 -1.40 4.00 16.86
C CYS A 114 -0.39 3.11 17.59
N GLU A 115 0.60 2.57 16.88
CA GLU A 115 1.66 1.73 17.48
C GLU A 115 2.55 2.48 18.49
N VAL A 116 2.56 3.81 18.44
CA VAL A 116 3.42 4.64 19.31
C VAL A 116 2.66 5.19 20.51
N THR A 117 1.43 5.65 20.31
CA THR A 117 0.67 6.34 21.36
C THR A 117 -0.52 5.54 21.89
N GLY A 118 -0.99 4.53 21.15
CA GLY A 118 -2.23 3.81 21.45
C GLY A 118 -3.51 4.55 21.02
N ASP A 119 -3.39 5.79 20.52
CA ASP A 119 -4.56 6.59 20.13
C ASP A 119 -5.27 6.01 18.89
N PRO A 120 -6.59 6.21 18.75
CA PRO A 120 -7.32 5.78 17.56
C PRO A 120 -6.85 6.54 16.31
N ILE A 121 -6.53 5.80 15.26
CA ILE A 121 -6.23 6.33 13.93
C ILE A 121 -7.55 6.70 13.26
N GLY A 122 -7.68 7.95 12.81
CA GLY A 122 -8.90 8.45 12.20
C GLY A 122 -9.38 7.57 11.03
N LEU A 123 -10.68 7.29 10.97
CA LEU A 123 -11.27 6.41 9.95
C LEU A 123 -10.97 6.88 8.52
N LYS A 124 -11.06 8.19 8.27
CA LYS A 124 -10.71 8.78 6.95
C LYS A 124 -9.27 8.45 6.53
N ARG A 125 -8.34 8.40 7.49
CA ARG A 125 -6.94 8.01 7.22
C ARG A 125 -6.83 6.53 6.91
N LEU A 126 -7.52 5.66 7.63
CA LEU A 126 -7.52 4.21 7.35
C LEU A 126 -8.20 3.90 6.01
N ILE A 127 -9.27 4.60 5.65
CA ILE A 127 -9.92 4.47 4.34
C ILE A 127 -8.97 4.91 3.23
N ALA A 128 -8.24 6.01 3.42
CA ALA A 128 -7.24 6.47 2.44
C ALA A 128 -6.02 5.55 2.38
N ARG A 129 -5.57 5.03 3.53
CA ARG A 129 -4.36 4.21 3.67
C ARG A 129 -4.55 3.14 4.76
N PRO A 130 -5.09 1.96 4.41
CA PRO A 130 -5.44 0.93 5.40
C PRO A 130 -4.24 0.21 6.01
N VAL A 131 -3.02 0.49 5.56
CA VAL A 131 -1.76 0.01 6.17
C VAL A 131 -1.11 1.06 7.08
N ALA A 132 -1.80 2.15 7.40
CA ALA A 132 -1.28 3.16 8.31
C ALA A 132 -1.19 2.61 9.73
N THR A 133 -0.02 2.73 10.36
CA THR A 133 0.23 2.22 11.71
C THR A 133 0.26 3.31 12.79
N MET A 134 0.23 4.57 12.38
CA MET A 134 0.36 5.75 13.25
C MET A 134 -0.69 6.80 12.90
N THR A 135 -1.07 7.62 13.88
CA THR A 135 -1.87 8.84 13.67
C THR A 135 -1.11 9.87 12.84
N VAL A 136 -1.78 10.93 12.38
CA VAL A 136 -1.14 12.00 11.60
C VAL A 136 -0.11 12.72 12.47
N GLU A 137 -0.50 13.05 13.70
CA GLU A 137 0.30 13.77 14.68
C GLU A 137 1.56 12.98 15.07
N ALA A 138 1.40 11.66 15.32
CA ALA A 138 2.53 10.80 15.65
C ALA A 138 3.47 10.65 14.45
N GLN A 139 2.93 10.54 13.23
CA GLN A 139 3.73 10.49 12.00
C GLN A 139 4.53 11.78 11.79
N GLU A 140 3.89 12.94 11.95
CA GLU A 140 4.56 14.25 11.83
C GLU A 140 5.66 14.44 12.88
N ALA A 141 5.42 13.98 14.11
CA ALA A 141 6.42 14.03 15.17
C ALA A 141 7.63 13.12 14.87
N HIS A 142 7.39 11.92 14.33
CA HIS A 142 8.45 11.00 13.90
C HIS A 142 9.31 11.63 12.79
N GLU A 143 8.67 12.16 11.75
CA GLU A 143 9.37 12.78 10.62
C GLU A 143 10.18 14.01 11.04
N ARG A 144 9.69 14.79 12.02
CA ARG A 144 10.43 15.94 12.57
C ARG A 144 11.71 15.50 13.28
N ARG A 145 11.66 14.42 14.06
CA ARG A 145 12.82 13.88 14.78
C ARG A 145 13.86 13.30 13.82
N GLU A 146 13.41 12.61 12.76
CA GLU A 146 14.30 12.07 11.74
C GLU A 146 15.03 13.17 10.95
N LYS A 147 14.38 14.31 10.68
CA LYS A 147 15.02 15.45 10.02
C LYS A 147 16.12 16.06 10.88
N VAL A 148 15.85 16.30 12.17
CA VAL A 148 16.85 16.85 13.10
C VAL A 148 18.06 15.93 13.22
N SER A 149 17.87 14.60 13.24
CA SER A 149 18.97 13.64 13.34
C SER A 149 19.81 13.46 12.06
N ARG A 150 19.36 13.97 10.91
CA ARG A 150 20.10 13.86 9.64
C ARG A 150 20.97 15.09 9.32
N ASP A 151 20.70 16.20 9.99
CA ASP A 151 21.41 17.46 9.82
C ASP A 151 22.54 17.66 10.86
N ASP A 152 22.71 16.70 11.79
CA ASP A 152 23.86 16.54 12.71
C ASP A 152 24.83 15.45 12.19
#